data_AF-A0A7C3MCH5-F1
#
_entry.id   AF-A0A7C3MCH5-F1
#
_cell.length_a   1.000
_cell.length_b   1.000
_cell.length_c   1.000
_cell.angle_alpha   90.00
_cell.angle_beta   90.00
_cell.angle_gamma   90.00
#
_symmetry.space_group_name_H-M   'P 1'
#
loop_
_entity.id
_entity.type
_entity.pdbx_description
1 polymer ?
#
loop_
_entity_poly.entity_id
_entity_poly.type
_entity_poly.pdbx_seq_one_letter_code
_entity_poly.pdbx_strand_id
1 'polypeptide(L)'
;MGYRLVSYASKGRTYLQIVRDVKTEAGWTTRIVVHLGADNEQNREKAEILMEFLTNYASDPEAPVAIGTIDQDFFAGLRLGMILGPIALPFAPILAFRDLVQILSTHSAYLSGNVEAAINATQHHLSSEEKERLAEWIKRLPEDKRGIALLFKWSYE
;
A
#
# COMPACT_ATOMS: atom_id res chain seq x y z
N MET A 1 -12.11 -4.90 -13.19
CA MET A 1 -11.97 -5.74 -11.98
C MET A 1 -11.76 -4.79 -10.81
N GLY A 2 -12.46 -4.95 -9.69
CA GLY A 2 -12.52 -3.94 -8.64
C GLY A 2 -11.97 -4.41 -7.28
N TYR A 3 -11.75 -3.45 -6.39
CA TYR A 3 -11.45 -3.68 -4.98
C TYR A 3 -12.75 -3.68 -4.18
N ARG A 4 -12.79 -4.42 -3.06
CA ARG A 4 -13.95 -4.50 -2.17
C ARG A 4 -13.48 -4.44 -0.72
N LEU A 5 -14.18 -3.65 0.10
CA LEU A 5 -14.04 -3.70 1.55
C LEU A 5 -14.87 -4.87 2.07
N VAL A 6 -14.27 -5.75 2.85
CA VAL A 6 -14.98 -6.86 3.50
C VAL A 6 -14.68 -6.88 4.98
N SER A 7 -15.64 -7.34 5.75
CA SER A 7 -15.48 -7.60 7.18
C SER A 7 -15.49 -9.09 7.47
N TYR A 8 -14.74 -9.51 8.49
CA TYR A 8 -14.74 -10.89 8.97
C TYR A 8 -14.65 -10.94 10.49
N ALA A 9 -15.28 -11.96 11.08
CA ALA A 9 -15.23 -12.19 12.51
C ALA A 9 -14.08 -13.14 12.87
N SER A 10 -13.28 -12.78 13.88
CA SER A 10 -12.23 -13.63 14.43
C SER A 10 -12.06 -13.37 15.92
N LYS A 11 -11.96 -14.42 16.73
CA LYS A 11 -11.74 -14.32 18.19
C LYS A 11 -12.69 -13.32 18.90
N GLY A 12 -13.97 -13.29 18.48
CA GLY A 12 -14.99 -12.43 19.08
C GLY A 12 -14.91 -10.94 18.69
N ARG A 13 -14.12 -10.58 17.67
CA ARG A 13 -14.03 -9.22 17.13
C ARG A 13 -14.26 -9.23 15.63
N THR A 14 -14.80 -8.14 15.10
CA THR A 14 -14.91 -7.89 13.66
C THR A 14 -13.66 -7.18 13.18
N TYR A 15 -13.16 -7.57 12.02
CA TYR A 15 -11.98 -7.00 11.38
C TYR A 15 -12.33 -6.54 9.96
N LEU A 16 -11.62 -5.52 9.48
CA LEU A 16 -11.76 -4.95 8.14
C LEU A 16 -10.56 -5.32 7.28
N GLN A 17 -10.82 -5.61 6.01
CA GLN A 17 -9.78 -5.84 5.01
C GLN A 17 -10.26 -5.40 3.62
N ILE A 18 -9.34 -4.91 2.81
CA ILE A 18 -9.58 -4.63 1.39
C ILE A 18 -9.10 -5.83 0.59
N VAL A 19 -9.96 -6.34 -0.28
CA VAL A 19 -9.68 -7.50 -1.13
C VAL A 19 -9.88 -7.14 -2.60
N ARG A 20 -9.27 -7.93 -3.48
CA ARG A 20 -9.44 -7.86 -4.94
C ARG A 20 -9.73 -9.25 -5.47
N ASP A 21 -10.67 -9.34 -6.40
CA ASP A 21 -10.93 -10.57 -7.14
C ASP A 21 -9.93 -10.70 -8.29
N VAL A 22 -9.27 -11.86 -8.37
CA VAL A 22 -8.20 -12.18 -9.32
C VAL A 22 -8.60 -13.43 -10.09
N LYS A 23 -8.43 -13.42 -11.41
CA LYS A 23 -8.66 -14.60 -12.25
C LYS A 23 -7.35 -15.38 -12.37
N THR A 24 -7.38 -16.66 -12.05
CA THR A 24 -6.29 -17.62 -12.22
C THR A 24 -6.69 -18.68 -13.23
N GLU A 25 -5.76 -19.56 -13.61
CA GLU A 25 -6.04 -20.71 -14.48
C GLU A 25 -7.12 -21.64 -13.89
N ALA A 26 -7.22 -21.72 -12.55
CA ALA A 26 -8.19 -22.55 -11.84
C ALA A 26 -9.56 -21.87 -11.61
N GLY A 27 -9.71 -20.61 -11.99
CA GLY A 27 -10.96 -19.85 -11.83
C GLY A 27 -10.77 -18.51 -11.11
N TRP A 28 -11.83 -17.99 -10.50
CA TRP A 28 -11.77 -16.74 -9.75
C TRP A 28 -11.36 -17.01 -8.29
N THR A 29 -10.42 -16.22 -7.78
CA THR A 29 -10.00 -16.21 -6.38
C THR A 29 -10.05 -14.80 -5.81
N THR A 30 -10.06 -14.67 -4.49
CA THR A 30 -10.00 -13.38 -3.79
C THR A 30 -8.66 -13.25 -3.10
N ARG A 31 -7.94 -12.15 -3.37
CA ARG A 31 -6.66 -11.82 -2.75
C ARG A 31 -6.84 -10.66 -1.78
N ILE A 32 -6.25 -10.77 -0.60
CA ILE A 32 -6.22 -9.67 0.36
C ILE A 32 -5.16 -8.66 -0.07
N VAL A 33 -5.53 -7.38 -0.09
CA VAL A 33 -4.66 -6.26 -0.45
C VAL A 33 -4.24 -5.50 0.80
N VAL A 34 -5.18 -5.23 1.72
CA VAL A 34 -4.92 -4.48 2.96
C VAL A 34 -5.60 -5.16 4.14
N HIS A 35 -4.87 -5.36 5.23
CA HIS A 35 -5.44 -5.67 6.54
C HIS A 35 -5.56 -4.37 7.35
N LEU A 36 -6.79 -3.96 7.66
CA LEU A 36 -7.04 -2.69 8.37
C LEU A 36 -7.15 -2.88 9.89
N GLY A 37 -7.24 -4.12 10.36
CA GLY A 37 -7.38 -4.43 11.78
C GLY A 37 -8.84 -4.44 12.25
N ALA A 38 -9.07 -4.21 13.54
CA ALA A 38 -10.40 -4.30 14.14
C ALA A 38 -11.34 -3.22 13.58
N ASP A 39 -12.62 -3.57 13.44
CA ASP A 39 -13.65 -2.64 13.00
C ASP A 39 -13.93 -1.58 14.07
N ASN A 40 -13.41 -0.37 13.83
CA ASN A 40 -13.62 0.83 14.62
C ASN A 40 -13.65 2.05 13.68
N GLU A 41 -14.08 3.20 14.20
CA GLU A 41 -14.25 4.44 13.41
C GLU A 41 -12.97 4.83 12.65
N GLN A 42 -11.83 4.86 13.34
CA GLN A 42 -10.54 5.18 12.73
C GLN A 42 -10.18 4.24 11.56
N ASN A 43 -10.44 2.94 11.68
CA ASN A 43 -10.14 1.97 10.62
C ASN A 43 -11.17 2.00 9.49
N ARG A 44 -12.40 2.45 9.73
CA ARG A 44 -13.40 2.70 8.68
C ARG A 44 -13.03 3.92 7.84
N GLU A 45 -12.64 5.03 8.47
CA GLU A 45 -12.15 6.22 7.75
C GLU A 45 -10.95 5.87 6.87
N LYS A 46 -9.99 5.08 7.39
CA LYS A 46 -8.87 4.56 6.59
C LYS A 46 -9.37 3.71 5.43
N ALA A 47 -10.33 2.82 5.67
CA ALA A 47 -10.89 1.96 4.64
C ALA A 47 -11.48 2.80 3.51
N GLU A 48 -12.24 3.84 3.83
CA GLU A 48 -12.86 4.74 2.87
C GLU A 48 -11.82 5.45 1.99
N ILE A 49 -10.80 6.06 2.60
CA ILE A 49 -9.74 6.76 1.86
C ILE A 49 -9.00 5.81 0.91
N LEU A 50 -8.63 4.62 1.40
CA LEU A 50 -7.89 3.65 0.59
C LEU A 50 -8.76 3.03 -0.50
N MET A 51 -10.02 2.73 -0.19
CA MET A 51 -10.99 2.21 -1.17
C MET A 51 -11.29 3.22 -2.26
N GLU A 52 -11.47 4.49 -1.91
CA GLU A 52 -11.68 5.57 -2.86
C GLU A 52 -10.47 5.69 -3.79
N PHE A 53 -9.26 5.75 -3.21
CA PHE A 53 -8.01 5.78 -3.99
C PHE A 53 -7.92 4.60 -4.95
N LEU A 54 -8.05 3.37 -4.44
CA LEU A 54 -7.94 2.16 -5.25
C LEU A 54 -9.02 2.06 -6.33
N THR A 55 -10.24 2.52 -6.05
CA THR A 55 -11.34 2.51 -7.01
C THR A 55 -11.13 3.53 -8.12
N ASN A 56 -10.68 4.74 -7.78
CA ASN A 56 -10.41 5.81 -8.76
C ASN A 56 -9.35 5.41 -9.78
N TYR A 57 -8.32 4.68 -9.35
CA TYR A 57 -7.23 4.24 -10.23
C TYR A 57 -7.40 2.81 -10.77
N ALA A 58 -8.46 2.07 -10.38
CA ALA A 58 -8.74 0.75 -10.96
C ALA A 58 -9.18 0.80 -12.43
N SER A 59 -9.70 1.96 -12.88
CA SER A 59 -10.12 2.20 -14.27
C SER A 59 -9.04 2.83 -15.15
N ASP A 60 -7.92 3.25 -14.57
CA ASP A 60 -6.79 3.80 -15.30
C ASP A 60 -6.02 2.64 -15.98
N PRO A 61 -5.95 2.59 -17.33
CA PRO A 61 -5.28 1.51 -18.05
C PRO A 61 -3.75 1.52 -17.88
N GLU A 62 -3.18 2.64 -17.46
CA GLU A 62 -1.75 2.76 -17.18
C GLU A 62 -1.41 2.44 -15.72
N ALA A 63 -2.42 2.48 -14.84
CA ALA A 63 -2.23 2.21 -13.42
C ALA A 63 -1.85 0.75 -13.18
N PRO A 64 -0.83 0.50 -12.34
CA PRO A 64 -0.56 -0.83 -11.87
C PRO A 64 -1.64 -1.31 -10.90
N VAL A 65 -1.62 -2.60 -10.63
CA VAL A 65 -2.52 -3.29 -9.73
C VAL A 65 -1.93 -3.37 -8.33
N ALA A 66 -2.69 -2.97 -7.30
CA ALA A 66 -2.29 -3.16 -5.92
C ALA A 66 -2.43 -4.63 -5.52
N ILE A 67 -1.34 -5.21 -5.03
CA ILE A 67 -1.22 -6.64 -4.68
C ILE A 67 -0.97 -6.89 -3.19
N GLY A 68 -0.86 -5.82 -2.42
CA GLY A 68 -0.53 -5.83 -1.00
C GLY A 68 -0.09 -4.43 -0.55
N THR A 69 0.31 -4.31 0.71
CA THR A 69 0.87 -3.08 1.28
C THR A 69 2.30 -3.29 1.76
N ILE A 70 3.09 -2.22 1.84
CA ILE A 70 4.50 -2.29 2.21
C ILE A 70 4.73 -2.70 3.67
N ASP A 71 3.75 -2.49 4.55
CA ASP A 71 3.77 -2.91 5.96
C ASP A 71 3.60 -4.42 6.13
N GLN A 72 2.98 -5.09 5.16
CA GLN A 72 2.90 -6.56 5.08
C GLN A 72 4.20 -7.18 4.56
N ASP A 73 5.12 -6.37 4.02
CA ASP A 73 6.43 -6.78 3.53
C ASP A 73 7.54 -6.28 4.46
N PHE A 74 7.99 -7.17 5.36
CA PHE A 74 9.05 -6.89 6.33
C PHE A 74 10.30 -6.25 5.71
N PHE A 75 10.71 -6.68 4.51
CA PHE A 75 11.92 -6.18 3.86
C PHE A 75 11.72 -4.79 3.25
N ALA A 76 10.55 -4.54 2.65
CA ALA A 76 10.17 -3.22 2.19
C ALA A 76 10.15 -2.22 3.36
N GLY A 77 9.56 -2.62 4.49
CA GLY A 77 9.51 -1.81 5.70
C GLY A 77 10.89 -1.49 6.27
N LEU A 78 11.77 -2.49 6.35
CA LEU A 78 13.15 -2.34 6.83
C LEU A 78 13.99 -1.39 5.96
N ARG A 79 13.91 -1.54 4.64
CA ARG A 79 14.67 -0.70 3.68
C ARG A 79 14.21 0.75 3.67
N LEU A 80 12.91 0.98 3.77
CA LEU A 80 12.37 2.32 3.89
C LEU A 80 12.86 2.98 5.20
N GLY A 81 12.90 2.24 6.31
CA GLY A 81 13.47 2.71 7.57
C GLY A 81 14.97 3.08 7.48
N MET A 82 15.75 2.37 6.67
CA MET A 82 17.17 2.71 6.44
C MET A 82 17.36 4.00 5.63
N ILE A 83 16.47 4.28 4.66
CA ILE A 83 16.53 5.49 3.83
C ILE A 83 16.07 6.73 4.61
N LEU A 84 15.07 6.58 5.47
CA LEU A 84 14.55 7.66 6.30
C LEU A 84 15.48 8.06 7.45
N GLY A 85 16.51 7.24 7.74
CA GLY A 85 17.54 7.53 8.74
C GLY A 85 17.09 7.37 10.21
N PRO A 86 18.03 7.38 11.17
CA PRO A 86 17.77 7.15 12.60
C PRO A 86 17.04 8.30 13.31
N ILE A 87 16.80 9.43 12.64
CA ILE A 87 16.06 10.57 13.22
C ILE A 87 14.54 10.27 13.28
N ALA A 88 14.04 9.27 12.55
CA ALA A 88 12.61 8.94 12.49
C ALA A 88 12.21 7.66 13.25
N LEU A 89 13.14 6.80 13.66
CA LEU A 89 12.82 5.51 14.29
C LEU A 89 13.83 5.17 15.40
N PRO A 90 13.55 5.48 16.68
CA PRO A 90 14.43 5.09 17.78
C PRO A 90 14.45 3.57 18.05
N PHE A 91 13.77 2.74 17.27
CA PHE A 91 13.70 1.29 17.46
C PHE A 91 13.47 0.54 16.13
N ALA A 92 14.53 0.11 15.44
CA ALA A 92 14.44 -1.07 14.57
C ALA A 92 14.79 -2.30 15.45
N PRO A 93 14.19 -3.51 15.31
CA PRO A 93 13.46 -4.06 14.17
C PRO A 93 12.15 -4.86 14.51
N ILE A 94 11.29 -4.44 15.45
CA ILE A 94 10.15 -5.28 15.93
C ILE A 94 8.75 -4.82 15.47
N LEU A 95 8.59 -3.63 14.90
CA LEU A 95 7.28 -3.12 14.49
C LEU A 95 7.40 -2.43 13.14
N ALA A 96 7.21 -3.18 12.06
CA ALA A 96 6.82 -2.61 10.76
C ALA A 96 5.76 -1.54 11.04
N PHE A 97 6.03 -0.30 10.63
CA PHE A 97 5.19 0.90 10.78
C PHE A 97 3.92 0.68 11.60
N ARG A 98 3.98 1.04 12.89
CA ARG A 98 2.93 0.75 13.88
C ARG A 98 1.51 1.17 13.44
N ASP A 99 1.37 2.05 12.45
CA ASP A 99 0.15 2.21 11.67
C ASP A 99 0.47 2.74 10.26
N LEU A 100 -0.26 2.26 9.24
CA LEU A 100 -0.36 2.88 7.91
C LEU A 100 -0.63 4.39 8.00
N VAL A 101 -1.32 4.82 9.08
CA VAL A 101 -1.62 6.22 9.46
C VAL A 101 -0.36 7.04 9.69
N GLN A 102 0.65 6.48 10.36
CA GLN A 102 1.88 7.21 10.68
C GLN A 102 2.75 7.39 9.42
N ILE A 103 2.61 6.48 8.46
CA ILE A 103 3.19 6.66 7.12
C ILE A 103 2.41 7.73 6.34
N LEU A 104 1.07 7.65 6.35
CA LEU A 104 0.18 8.62 5.70
C LEU A 104 0.38 10.06 6.20
N SER A 105 0.51 10.26 7.51
CA SER A 105 0.55 11.58 8.14
C SER A 105 1.95 12.19 8.26
N THR A 106 2.98 11.35 8.43
CA THR A 106 4.34 11.82 8.78
C THR A 106 5.35 11.63 7.63
N HIS A 107 5.09 10.70 6.71
CA HIS A 107 6.08 10.28 5.71
C HIS A 107 5.62 10.48 4.27
N SER A 108 4.32 10.72 4.02
CA SER A 108 3.77 10.97 2.69
C SER A 108 4.46 12.15 1.99
N ALA A 109 4.71 13.26 2.71
CA ALA A 109 5.40 14.44 2.20
C ALA A 109 6.90 14.22 1.91
N TYR A 110 7.56 13.33 2.65
CA TYR A 110 8.97 12.98 2.40
C TYR A 110 9.09 11.98 1.24
N LEU A 111 8.20 10.98 1.21
CA LEU A 111 8.15 9.96 0.16
C LEU A 111 7.70 10.54 -1.19
N SER A 112 6.79 11.52 -1.20
CA SER A 112 6.39 12.24 -2.41
C SER A 112 7.54 13.07 -3.01
N GLY A 113 8.48 13.53 -2.17
CA GLY A 113 9.69 14.24 -2.60
C GLY A 113 10.78 13.33 -3.18
N ASN A 114 10.75 12.03 -2.91
CA ASN A 114 11.75 11.06 -3.39
C ASN A 114 11.13 9.73 -3.83
N VAL A 115 10.19 9.82 -4.78
CA VAL A 115 9.40 8.69 -5.33
C VAL A 115 10.29 7.55 -5.80
N GLU A 116 11.38 7.83 -6.50
CA GLU A 116 12.28 6.80 -7.06
C GLU A 116 13.00 6.01 -5.97
N ALA A 117 13.53 6.68 -4.94
CA ALA A 117 14.17 5.99 -3.82
C ALA A 117 13.15 5.11 -3.08
N ALA A 118 11.93 5.60 -2.87
CA ALA A 118 10.86 4.86 -2.21
C ALA A 118 10.45 3.60 -3.00
N ILE A 119 10.31 3.72 -4.33
CA ILE A 119 10.00 2.58 -5.21
C ILE A 119 11.12 1.55 -5.19
N ASN A 120 12.37 1.98 -5.36
CA ASN A 120 13.53 1.08 -5.31
C ASN A 120 13.64 0.33 -3.97
N ALA A 121 13.22 0.98 -2.89
CA ALA A 121 13.25 0.46 -1.53
C ALA A 121 12.09 -0.46 -1.15
N THR A 122 10.97 -0.44 -1.89
CA THR A 122 9.77 -1.21 -1.49
C THR A 122 9.24 -2.16 -2.56
N GLN A 123 9.57 -1.93 -3.83
CA GLN A 123 9.05 -2.68 -4.97
C GLN A 123 10.10 -3.64 -5.55
N HIS A 124 10.74 -4.44 -4.70
CA HIS A 124 11.88 -5.28 -5.09
C HIS A 124 11.56 -6.35 -6.12
N HIS A 125 10.30 -6.78 -6.16
CA HIS A 125 9.81 -7.77 -7.11
C HIS A 125 9.65 -7.21 -8.53
N LEU A 126 9.61 -5.88 -8.69
CA LEU A 126 9.54 -5.24 -10.00
C LEU A 126 10.94 -5.16 -10.65
N SER A 127 10.97 -5.34 -11.96
CA SER A 127 12.13 -5.04 -12.81
C SER A 127 12.44 -3.54 -12.83
N SER A 128 13.61 -3.15 -13.33
CA SER A 128 13.99 -1.73 -13.42
C SER A 128 13.04 -0.92 -14.31
N GLU A 129 12.60 -1.49 -15.44
CA GLU A 129 11.65 -0.85 -16.36
C GLU A 129 10.27 -0.65 -15.70
N GLU A 130 9.77 -1.66 -14.99
CA GLU A 130 8.51 -1.54 -14.25
C GLU A 130 8.59 -0.51 -13.12
N LYS A 131 9.74 -0.41 -12.46
CA LYS A 131 9.96 0.63 -11.43
C LYS A 131 9.95 2.02 -12.04
N GLU A 132 10.56 2.21 -13.21
CA GLU A 132 10.54 3.48 -13.93
C GLU A 132 9.11 3.85 -14.35
N ARG A 133 8.38 2.90 -14.96
CA ARG A 133 6.96 3.07 -15.31
C ARG A 133 6.11 3.42 -14.08
N LEU A 134 6.32 2.73 -12.96
CA LEU A 134 5.63 3.03 -11.70
C LEU A 134 5.98 4.43 -11.18
N ALA A 135 7.25 4.84 -11.25
CA ALA A 135 7.68 6.16 -10.83
C ALA A 135 7.01 7.25 -11.66
N GLU A 136 6.93 7.06 -12.98
CA GLU A 136 6.22 7.99 -13.86
C GLU A 136 4.73 8.08 -13.52
N TRP A 137 4.06 6.94 -13.34
CA TRP A 137 2.65 6.91 -12.96
C TRP A 137 2.41 7.64 -11.64
N ILE A 138 3.19 7.32 -10.59
CA ILE A 138 3.07 8.01 -9.28
C ILE A 138 3.34 9.51 -9.43
N LYS A 139 4.34 9.94 -10.20
CA LYS A 139 4.63 11.37 -10.41
C LYS A 139 3.49 12.12 -11.09
N ARG A 140 2.64 11.46 -11.89
CA ARG A 140 1.45 12.08 -12.51
C ARG A 140 0.30 12.28 -11.53
N LEU A 141 0.29 11.56 -10.40
CA LEU A 141 -0.75 11.71 -9.38
C LEU A 141 -0.66 13.07 -8.65
N PRO A 142 -1.79 13.59 -8.14
CA PRO A 142 -1.80 14.70 -7.20
C PRO A 142 -0.93 14.41 -5.97
N GLU A 143 -0.31 15.44 -5.40
CA GLU A 143 0.69 15.30 -4.32
C GLU A 143 0.17 14.53 -3.10
N ASP A 144 -1.06 14.79 -2.69
CA ASP A 144 -1.77 14.11 -1.60
C ASP A 144 -2.03 12.62 -1.89
N LYS A 145 -2.10 12.24 -3.17
CA LYS A 145 -2.33 10.87 -3.65
C LYS A 145 -1.03 10.08 -3.85
N ARG A 146 0.10 10.75 -4.10
CA ARG A 146 1.42 10.10 -4.23
C ARG A 146 1.82 9.35 -2.97
N GLY A 147 1.60 9.96 -1.80
CA GLY A 147 1.87 9.34 -0.51
C GLY A 147 1.08 8.05 -0.30
N ILE A 148 -0.21 8.08 -0.67
CA ILE A 148 -1.08 6.90 -0.60
C ILE A 148 -0.59 5.81 -1.57
N ALA A 149 -0.24 6.17 -2.80
CA ALA A 149 0.27 5.23 -3.80
C ALA A 149 1.49 4.46 -3.30
N LEU A 150 2.41 5.14 -2.62
CA LEU A 150 3.65 4.55 -2.11
C LEU A 150 3.45 3.59 -0.92
N LEU A 151 2.25 3.47 -0.36
CA LEU A 151 1.91 2.49 0.68
C LEU A 151 1.65 1.10 0.12
N PHE A 152 1.35 1.01 -1.17
CA PHE A 152 0.99 -0.23 -1.82
C PHE A 152 2.20 -0.90 -2.47
N LYS A 153 2.14 -2.22 -2.53
CA LYS A 153 2.91 -3.00 -3.49
C LYS A 153 2.12 -3.10 -4.79
N TRP A 154 2.80 -2.86 -5.90
CA TRP A 154 2.20 -2.74 -7.22
C TRP A 154 2.65 -3.86 -8.15
N SER A 155 1.81 -4.22 -9.13
CA SER A 155 2.12 -5.19 -10.19
C SER A 155 1.56 -4.71 -11.53
N TYR A 156 2.24 -5.01 -12.63
CA TYR A 156 1.74 -4.76 -13.99
C TYR A 156 1.19 -6.02 -14.68
N GLU A 157 1.08 -7.13 -13.95
CA GLU A 157 0.45 -8.39 -14.38
C GLU A 157 -1.03 -8.23 -14.76
#